data_AF-A0A2W0B1S7-F1
#
_entry.id   AF-A0A2W0B1S7-F1
#
_cell.length_a   1.000
_cell.length_b   1.000
_cell.length_c   1.000
_cell.angle_alpha   90.00
_cell.angle_beta   90.00
_cell.angle_gamma   90.00
#
_symmetry.space_group_name_H-M   'P 1'
#
loop_
_entity.id
_entity.type
_entity.pdbx_description
1 polymer ?
#
loop_
_entity_poly.entity_id
_entity_poly.type
_entity_poly.pdbx_seq_one_letter_code
_entity_poly.pdbx_strand_id
1 'polypeptide(L)'
;MQQDYVRTAGIKAGLGDGIGWHTFRHTYRSWLDASGAPIGVQQKLMRHAQVSTTMDVYGNALMESKRAANSKVVQMTLAPVLKAAQQERCALAKSC
;
A
#
# COMPACT_ATOMS: atom_id res chain seq x y z
N MET A 1 16.58 1.86 17.22
CA MET A 1 17.20 2.32 15.96
C MET A 1 16.21 2.48 14.82
N GLN A 2 15.42 1.47 14.41
CA GLN A 2 14.48 1.61 13.26
C GLN A 2 13.05 2.03 13.62
N GLN A 3 12.64 1.87 14.87
CA GLN A 3 11.34 2.33 15.38
C GLN A 3 11.31 3.84 15.58
N ASP A 4 12.47 4.47 15.84
CA ASP A 4 12.55 5.86 16.30
C ASP A 4 12.15 6.85 15.20
N TYR A 5 12.52 6.59 13.95
CA TYR A 5 12.18 7.46 12.81
C TYR A 5 10.70 7.39 12.44
N VAL A 6 10.14 6.18 12.35
CA VAL A 6 8.73 5.97 12.01
C VAL A 6 7.81 6.46 13.12
N ARG A 7 8.16 6.19 14.37
CA ARG A 7 7.39 6.62 15.54
C ARG A 7 7.38 8.14 15.67
N THR A 8 8.54 8.79 15.51
CA THR A 8 8.63 10.26 15.50
C THR A 8 7.78 10.88 14.38
N ALA A 9 7.82 10.29 13.17
CA ALA A 9 6.97 10.73 12.08
C ALA A 9 5.48 10.47 12.34
N GLY A 10 5.12 9.34 12.96
CA GLY A 10 3.76 9.00 13.35
C GLY A 10 3.17 9.98 14.36
N ILE A 11 3.95 10.39 15.37
CA ILE A 11 3.56 11.45 16.31
C ILE A 11 3.34 12.77 15.58
N LYS A 12 4.27 13.19 14.72
CA LYS A 12 4.14 14.43 13.92
C LYS A 12 2.92 14.43 13.00
N ALA A 13 2.54 13.26 12.49
CA ALA A 13 1.35 13.06 11.66
C ALA A 13 0.04 12.92 12.46
N GLY A 14 0.09 12.94 13.80
CA GLY A 14 -1.09 12.78 14.67
C GLY A 14 -1.62 11.34 14.77
N LEU A 15 -0.83 10.35 14.34
CA LEU A 15 -1.22 8.95 14.29
C LEU A 15 -0.86 8.16 15.56
N GLY A 16 -0.16 8.79 16.51
CA GLY A 16 0.18 8.22 17.81
C GLY A 16 1.51 7.45 17.86
N ASP A 17 1.80 6.89 19.03
CA ASP A 17 3.13 6.40 19.42
C ASP A 17 3.34 4.88 19.22
N GLY A 18 2.33 4.21 18.67
CA GLY A 18 2.30 2.75 18.43
C GLY A 18 2.56 2.34 16.98
N ILE A 19 2.90 3.30 16.09
CA ILE A 19 3.16 2.99 14.68
C ILE A 19 4.59 2.51 14.49
N GLY A 20 4.72 1.32 13.93
CA GLY A 20 5.98 0.76 13.46
C GLY A 20 5.83 0.07 12.10
N TRP A 21 6.92 -0.53 11.63
CA TRP A 21 6.96 -1.21 10.34
C TRP A 21 5.94 -2.35 10.19
N HIS A 22 5.61 -3.02 11.29
CA HIS A 22 4.57 -4.05 11.30
C HIS A 22 3.18 -3.47 11.06
N THR A 23 2.88 -2.29 11.64
CA THR A 23 1.62 -1.58 11.39
C THR A 23 1.47 -1.26 9.90
N PHE A 24 2.52 -0.73 9.26
CA PHE A 24 2.49 -0.47 7.81
C PHE A 24 2.32 -1.73 6.97
N ARG A 25 2.95 -2.84 7.36
CA ARG A 25 2.77 -4.13 6.69
C ARG A 25 1.31 -4.63 6.81
N HIS A 26 0.66 -4.44 7.96
CA HIS A 26 -0.76 -4.77 8.14
C HIS A 26 -1.67 -3.84 7.34
N THR A 27 -1.38 -2.54 7.26
CA THR A 27 -2.13 -1.61 6.41
C THR A 27 -2.06 -2.00 4.94
N TYR A 28 -0.87 -2.38 4.46
CA TYR A 28 -0.69 -2.87 3.09
C TYR A 28 -1.48 -4.15 2.82
N ARG A 29 -1.54 -5.06 3.81
CA ARG A 29 -2.38 -6.26 3.73
C ARG A 29 -3.86 -5.90 3.58
N SER A 30 -4.39 -5.01 4.42
CA SER A 30 -5.78 -4.56 4.35
C SER A 30 -6.10 -3.89 3.01
N TRP A 31 -5.17 -3.15 2.41
CA TRP A 31 -5.36 -2.55 1.08
C TRP A 31 -5.36 -3.57 -0.05
N LEU A 32 -4.52 -4.62 0.05
CA LEU A 32 -4.55 -5.73 -0.90
C LEU A 32 -5.85 -6.54 -0.81
N ASP A 33 -6.45 -6.62 0.39
CA ASP A 33 -7.77 -7.22 0.59
C ASP A 33 -8.86 -6.33 -0.03
N ALA A 34 -8.80 -5.01 0.18
CA ALA A 34 -9.72 -4.06 -0.43
C ALA A 34 -9.62 -4.00 -1.98
N SER A 35 -8.45 -4.30 -2.57
CA SER A 35 -8.29 -4.31 -4.02
C SER A 35 -8.92 -5.55 -4.71
N GLY A 36 -9.34 -6.56 -3.94
CA GLY A 36 -9.92 -7.81 -4.43
C GLY A 36 -8.88 -8.77 -5.03
N ALA A 37 -7.62 -8.66 -4.63
CA ALA A 37 -6.56 -9.52 -5.17
C ALA A 37 -6.69 -10.95 -4.60
N PRO A 38 -6.46 -12.01 -5.41
CA PRO A 38 -6.55 -13.38 -4.92
C PRO A 38 -5.46 -13.66 -3.87
N ILE A 39 -5.78 -14.45 -2.85
CA ILE A 39 -4.94 -14.68 -1.66
C ILE A 39 -3.51 -15.13 -2.03
N GLY A 40 -3.34 -15.95 -3.07
CA GLY A 40 -2.02 -16.38 -3.54
C GLY A 40 -1.17 -15.27 -4.17
N VAL A 41 -1.79 -14.24 -4.76
CA VAL A 41 -1.07 -13.04 -5.24
C VAL A 41 -0.64 -12.18 -4.06
N GLN A 42 -1.54 -11.99 -3.09
CA GLN A 42 -1.26 -11.18 -1.91
C GLN A 42 -0.12 -11.78 -1.06
N GLN A 43 -0.11 -13.10 -0.88
CA GLN A 43 0.97 -13.80 -0.16
C GLN A 43 2.32 -13.65 -0.87
N LYS A 44 2.35 -13.80 -2.19
CA LYS A 44 3.58 -13.62 -2.99
C LYS A 44 4.06 -12.17 -2.97
N LEU A 45 3.16 -11.18 -2.93
CA LEU A 45 3.51 -9.77 -2.77
C LEU A 45 4.09 -9.48 -1.37
N MET A 46 3.53 -10.08 -0.33
CA MET A 46 4.00 -9.92 1.05
C MET A 46 5.23 -10.77 1.40
N ARG A 47 5.64 -11.68 0.50
CA ARG A 47 6.75 -12.62 0.65
C ARG A 47 6.64 -13.46 1.93
N HIS A 48 5.43 -13.95 2.23
CA HIS A 48 5.22 -14.84 3.37
C HIS A 48 5.84 -16.22 3.07
N ALA A 49 6.69 -16.71 3.97
CA ALA A 49 7.44 -17.97 3.79
C ALA A 49 6.56 -19.23 3.96
N GLN A 50 5.35 -19.11 4.49
CA GLN A 50 4.44 -20.24 4.70
C GLN A 50 3.07 -19.95 4.10
N VAL A 51 2.76 -20.64 3.00
CA VAL A 51 1.40 -21.07 2.68
C VAL A 51 1.49 -22.57 2.50
N SER A 52 0.72 -23.35 3.24
CA SER A 52 0.72 -24.80 3.05
C SER A 52 0.33 -25.12 1.61
N THR A 53 1.34 -25.46 0.81
CA THR A 53 1.34 -26.51 -0.22
C THR A 53 0.13 -26.56 -1.16
N THR A 54 -0.10 -25.52 -2.00
CA THR A 54 -0.82 -25.70 -3.29
C THR A 54 -0.71 -24.55 -4.30
N MET A 55 -0.28 -23.34 -3.91
CA MET A 55 -0.35 -22.14 -4.79
C MET A 55 0.94 -21.78 -5.56
N ASP A 56 2.04 -22.51 -5.38
CA ASP A 56 3.31 -22.20 -6.07
C ASP A 56 3.32 -22.59 -7.56
N VAL A 57 2.51 -23.57 -7.96
CA VAL A 57 2.41 -24.05 -9.34
C VAL A 57 1.85 -23.00 -10.31
N TYR A 58 1.10 -22.00 -9.82
CA TYR A 58 0.56 -20.92 -10.67
C TYR A 58 1.51 -19.70 -10.81
N GLY A 59 2.78 -19.80 -10.41
CA GLY A 59 3.72 -18.66 -10.28
C GLY A 59 3.87 -17.72 -11.48
N ASN A 60 3.83 -18.24 -12.72
CA ASN A 60 4.07 -17.47 -13.93
C ASN A 60 2.84 -16.69 -14.43
N ALA A 61 1.63 -17.21 -14.23
CA ALA A 61 0.38 -16.53 -14.61
C ALA A 61 0.03 -15.34 -13.70
N LEU A 62 0.75 -15.16 -12.59
CA LEU A 62 0.45 -14.19 -11.54
C LEU A 62 1.31 -12.92 -11.59
N MET A 63 2.30 -12.80 -12.49
CA MET A 63 3.14 -11.59 -12.53
C MET A 63 2.36 -10.34 -12.96
N GLU A 64 1.47 -10.48 -13.96
CA GLU A 64 0.58 -9.38 -14.36
C GLU A 64 -0.43 -9.07 -13.25
N SER A 65 -1.02 -10.09 -12.64
CA SER A 65 -1.96 -9.93 -11.51
C SER A 65 -1.30 -9.26 -10.30
N LYS A 66 -0.02 -9.53 -10.01
CA LYS A 66 0.77 -8.85 -8.97
C LYS A 66 0.96 -7.38 -9.31
N ARG A 67 1.30 -7.07 -10.56
CA ARG A 67 1.49 -5.70 -11.04
C ARG A 67 0.18 -4.92 -10.96
N ALA A 68 -0.90 -5.48 -11.48
CA ALA A 68 -2.24 -4.88 -11.42
C ALA A 68 -2.71 -4.63 -9.98
N ALA A 69 -2.55 -5.61 -9.08
CA ALA A 69 -2.90 -5.45 -7.67
C ALA A 69 -2.09 -4.33 -7.00
N ASN A 70 -0.77 -4.28 -7.23
CA ASN A 70 0.08 -3.25 -6.66
C ASN A 70 -0.25 -1.86 -7.24
N SER A 71 -0.46 -1.76 -8.55
CA SER A 71 -0.88 -0.53 -9.22
C SER A 71 -2.22 -0.01 -8.69
N LYS A 72 -3.18 -0.91 -8.40
CA LYS A 72 -4.47 -0.53 -7.82
C LYS A 72 -4.33 0.00 -6.40
N VAL A 73 -3.50 -0.62 -5.55
CA VAL A 73 -3.18 -0.10 -4.21
C VAL A 73 -2.52 1.27 -4.30
N VAL A 74 -1.57 1.47 -5.22
CA VAL A 74 -0.91 2.77 -5.43
C VAL A 74 -1.89 3.85 -5.89
N GLN A 75 -2.83 3.51 -6.78
CA GLN A 75 -3.89 4.43 -7.17
C GLN A 75 -4.78 4.80 -5.99
N MET A 76 -5.15 3.85 -5.14
CA MET A 76 -5.97 4.11 -3.95
C MET A 76 -5.27 5.04 -2.95
N THR A 77 -3.95 4.92 -2.80
CA THR A 77 -3.18 5.75 -1.84
C THR A 77 -2.84 7.13 -2.37
N LEU A 78 -2.49 7.24 -3.66
CA LEU A 78 -2.07 8.50 -4.28
C LEU A 78 -3.21 9.34 -4.85
N ALA A 79 -4.35 8.74 -5.20
CA ALA A 79 -5.51 9.48 -5.73
C ALA A 79 -5.96 10.68 -4.87
N PRO A 80 -6.05 10.61 -3.53
CA PRO A 80 -6.45 11.78 -2.73
C PRO A 80 -5.41 12.90 -2.79
N VAL A 81 -4.12 12.57 -2.75
CA VAL A 81 -3.01 13.54 -2.77
C VAL A 81 -2.87 14.20 -4.14
N LEU A 82 -2.97 13.42 -5.22
CA LEU A 82 -2.90 13.94 -6.58
C LEU A 82 -4.08 14.85 -6.90
N LYS A 83 -5.29 14.49 -6.45
CA LYS A 83 -6.48 15.35 -6.62
C LYS A 83 -6.35 16.66 -5.82
N ALA A 84 -5.87 16.61 -4.59
CA ALA A 84 -5.61 17.81 -3.79
C ALA A 84 -4.56 18.71 -4.46
N ALA A 85 -3.44 18.15 -4.91
CA ALA A 85 -2.39 18.90 -5.59
C ALA A 85 -2.85 19.47 -6.94
N GLN A 86 -3.69 18.76 -7.69
CA GLN A 86 -4.29 19.26 -8.93
C GLN A 86 -5.29 20.40 -8.67
N GLN A 87 -6.08 20.30 -7.61
CA GLN A 87 -7.03 21.33 -7.21
C GLN A 87 -6.30 22.64 -6.85
N GLU A 88 -5.21 22.56 -6.10
CA GLU A 88 -4.39 23.73 -5.71
C GLU A 88 -3.74 24.40 -6.93
N ARG A 89 -3.18 23.62 -7.86
CA ARG A 89 -2.59 24.16 -9.10
C ARG A 89 -3.65 24.77 -10.03
N CYS A 90 -4.84 24.18 -10.10
CA CYS A 90 -5.94 24.71 -10.89
C CYS A 90 -6.58 25.94 -10.25
N ALA A 91 -6.62 26.03 -8.92
CA ALA A 91 -7.05 27.22 -8.18
C ALA A 91 -6.08 28.39 -8.37
N LEU A 92 -4.77 28.14 -8.34
CA LEU A 92 -3.75 29.15 -8.62
C LEU A 92 -3.85 29.68 -10.07
N ALA A 93 -4.09 28.79 -11.04
CA ALA A 93 -4.22 29.13 -12.46
C ALA A 93 -5.51 29.88 -12.83
N LYS A 94 -6.55 29.86 -11.97
CA LYS A 94 -7.81 30.59 -12.16
C LYS A 94 -7.86 31.96 -11.47
N SER A 95 -6.79 32.35 -10.78
CA SER A 95 -6.68 33.62 -10.06
C SER A 95 -5.86 34.70 -10.80
N CYS A 96 -5.36 34.39 -12.00
CA CYS A 96 -4.79 35.32 -12.97
C CYS A 96 -5.85 35.60 -14.04
#